data_AF-A0A0A2SSM4-F1
#
_entry.id   AF-A0A0A2SSM4-F1
#
_cell.length_a   1.000
_cell.length_b   1.000
_cell.length_c   1.000
_cell.angle_alpha   90.00
_cell.angle_beta   90.00
_cell.angle_gamma   90.00
#
_symmetry.space_group_name_H-M   'P 1'
#
loop_
_entity.id
_entity.type
_entity.pdbx_description
1 polymer ?
#
loop_
_entity_poly.entity_id
_entity_poly.type
_entity_poly.pdbx_seq_one_letter_code
_entity_poly.pdbx_strand_id
1 'polypeptide(L)'
;MRSILKYPRYNLLILIIFIPMMAGCVTNTLNLRQGIQCFKAEDYRSAFIRLKPEAEKGNPDAQYAVGFMYYYGKGVVEDRKKARFWIRCAAKAGQPDAIVALQILERLDREDRRLFQSRNLQNFPVDNNGL
;
A
#
# COMPACT_ATOMS: atom_id res chain seq x y z
N MET A 1 29.32 58.31 11.65
CA MET A 1 28.85 56.93 11.92
C MET A 1 27.33 56.93 12.10
N ARG A 2 26.65 55.91 11.54
CA ARG A 2 25.23 55.51 11.70
C ARG A 2 24.18 56.13 10.76
N SER A 3 24.22 55.68 9.51
CA SER A 3 23.06 55.63 8.62
C SER A 3 22.22 54.39 8.99
N ILE A 4 21.16 54.56 9.79
CA ILE A 4 20.25 53.45 10.15
C ILE A 4 19.04 53.49 9.22
N LEU A 5 18.87 52.37 8.53
CA LEU A 5 17.94 52.12 7.44
C LEU A 5 16.47 52.37 7.85
N LYS A 6 15.82 53.26 7.11
CA LYS A 6 14.40 53.60 7.21
C LYS A 6 13.60 52.60 6.37
N TYR A 7 13.48 51.35 6.84
CA TYR A 7 12.64 50.37 6.18
C TYR A 7 11.15 50.75 6.37
N PRO A 8 10.41 51.12 5.31
CA PRO A 8 9.03 51.56 5.45
C PRO A 8 8.13 50.39 5.87
N ARG A 9 7.13 50.66 6.72
CA ARG A 9 6.22 49.70 7.38
C ARG A 9 5.54 48.67 6.46
N TYR A 10 5.57 48.88 5.15
CA TYR A 10 5.00 48.03 4.11
C TYR A 10 5.84 46.77 3.81
N ASN A 11 7.15 46.75 4.10
CA ASN A 11 8.00 45.58 3.83
C ASN A 11 7.82 44.43 4.84
N LEU A 12 7.32 44.74 6.04
CA LEU A 12 7.03 43.75 7.08
C LEU A 12 5.72 43.00 6.80
N LEU A 13 4.74 43.68 6.18
CA LEU A 13 3.42 43.11 5.87
C LEU A 13 3.45 42.12 4.69
N ILE A 14 4.30 42.36 3.69
CA ILE A 14 4.46 41.44 2.54
C ILE A 14 5.07 40.09 2.99
N LEU A 15 5.93 40.11 4.01
CA LEU A 15 6.56 38.89 4.55
C LEU A 15 5.53 37.99 5.25
N ILE A 16 4.57 38.56 5.99
CA ILE A 16 3.58 37.82 6.78
C ILE A 16 2.50 37.16 5.90
N ILE A 17 2.20 37.75 4.72
CA ILE A 17 1.23 37.20 3.77
C ILE A 17 1.83 36.05 2.93
N PHE A 18 3.15 36.01 2.75
CA PHE A 18 3.83 34.98 1.97
C PHE A 18 4.22 33.73 2.79
N ILE A 19 4.35 33.85 4.11
CA ILE A 19 4.75 32.75 5.01
C ILE A 19 3.73 31.59 5.12
N PRO A 20 2.39 31.74 5.02
CA PRO A 20 1.49 30.61 5.23
C PRO A 20 1.27 29.72 3.99
N MET A 21 1.74 30.09 2.80
CA MET A 21 1.41 29.34 1.57
C MET A 21 2.24 28.05 1.38
N MET A 22 3.34 27.87 2.14
CA MET A 22 4.21 26.70 2.08
C MET A 22 4.02 25.71 3.25
N ALA A 23 3.04 25.93 4.12
CA ALA A 23 2.74 25.02 5.24
C ALA A 23 1.80 23.86 4.86
N GLY A 24 1.43 23.71 3.58
CA GLY A 24 0.56 22.63 3.11
C GLY A 24 1.21 21.25 3.00
N CYS A 25 2.54 21.15 3.05
CA CYS A 25 3.26 19.90 2.76
C CYS A 25 3.94 19.22 3.97
N VAL A 26 3.86 19.78 5.18
CA VAL A 26 4.68 19.33 6.33
C VAL A 26 3.90 18.49 7.36
N THR A 27 2.85 17.77 6.95
CA THR A 27 2.09 16.87 7.86
C THR A 27 2.17 15.39 7.49
N ASN A 28 2.80 15.00 6.38
CA ASN A 28 2.62 13.67 5.78
C ASN A 28 3.71 12.62 6.04
N THR A 29 4.89 12.95 6.57
CA THR A 29 5.97 11.96 6.77
C THR A 29 5.86 11.16 8.06
N LEU A 30 5.06 11.62 9.03
CA LEU A 30 4.94 10.97 10.34
C LEU A 30 4.12 9.66 10.27
N ASN A 31 3.10 9.63 9.41
CA ASN A 31 2.12 8.54 9.35
C ASN A 31 2.72 7.23 8.82
N LEU A 32 3.58 7.29 7.81
CA LEU A 32 4.23 6.10 7.25
C LEU A 32 5.17 5.44 8.26
N ARG A 33 6.07 6.22 8.85
CA ARG A 33 7.08 5.69 9.79
C ARG A 33 6.41 5.07 11.02
N GLN A 34 5.43 5.77 11.61
CA GLN A 34 4.66 5.24 12.73
C GLN A 34 3.80 4.04 12.32
N GLY A 35 3.20 4.07 11.13
CA GLY A 35 2.43 2.95 10.59
C GLY A 35 3.26 1.67 10.45
N ILE A 36 4.48 1.77 9.91
CA ILE A 36 5.42 0.64 9.80
C ILE A 36 5.86 0.16 11.19
N GLN A 37 6.06 1.06 12.15
CA GLN A 37 6.37 0.67 13.54
C GLN A 37 5.21 -0.10 14.18
N CYS A 38 3.98 0.37 14.07
CA CYS A 38 2.79 -0.35 14.55
C CYS A 38 2.65 -1.72 13.86
N PHE A 39 2.93 -1.79 12.56
CA PHE A 39 2.88 -3.05 11.81
C PHE A 39 3.90 -4.06 12.34
N LYS A 40 5.13 -3.61 12.65
CA LYS A 40 6.17 -4.45 13.26
C LYS A 40 5.87 -4.82 14.72
N ALA A 41 5.15 -3.95 15.43
CA ALA A 41 4.69 -4.19 16.80
C ALA A 41 3.39 -5.02 16.87
N GLU A 42 2.93 -5.59 15.75
CA GLU A 42 1.70 -6.36 15.61
C GLU A 42 0.40 -5.62 15.96
N ASP A 43 0.46 -4.29 16.13
CA ASP A 43 -0.72 -3.43 16.23
C ASP A 43 -1.25 -3.13 14.82
N TYR A 44 -1.83 -4.15 14.20
CA TYR A 44 -2.28 -4.09 12.82
C TYR A 44 -3.46 -3.13 12.61
N ARG A 45 -4.30 -2.92 13.62
CA ARG A 45 -5.45 -2.01 13.47
C ARG A 45 -4.97 -0.57 13.36
N SER A 46 -4.09 -0.15 14.27
CA SER A 46 -3.51 1.19 14.22
C SER A 46 -2.55 1.35 13.04
N ALA A 47 -1.82 0.29 12.68
CA ALA A 47 -1.00 0.27 11.47
C ALA A 47 -1.84 0.49 10.22
N PHE A 48 -2.96 -0.21 10.09
CA PHE A 48 -3.86 -0.09 8.93
C PHE A 48 -4.39 1.33 8.78
N ILE A 49 -4.84 1.96 9.87
CA ILE A 49 -5.37 3.33 9.85
C ILE A 49 -4.32 4.32 9.33
N ARG A 50 -3.05 4.16 9.72
CA ARG A 50 -1.96 5.06 9.31
C ARG A 50 -1.40 4.74 7.93
N LEU A 51 -1.33 3.46 7.56
CA LEU A 51 -0.75 3.00 6.29
C LEU A 51 -1.74 3.09 5.13
N LYS A 52 -3.05 2.98 5.38
CA LYS A 52 -4.06 3.01 4.30
C LYS A 52 -4.01 4.32 3.49
N PRO A 53 -3.94 5.51 4.09
CA PRO A 53 -3.77 6.76 3.36
C PRO A 53 -2.43 6.82 2.59
N GLU A 54 -1.34 6.30 3.18
CA GLU A 54 -0.03 6.27 2.52
C GLU A 54 0.00 5.32 1.31
N ALA A 55 -0.72 4.19 1.41
CA ALA A 55 -0.90 3.26 0.29
C ALA A 55 -1.66 3.91 -0.87
N GLU A 56 -2.67 4.73 -0.55
CA GLU A 56 -3.46 5.51 -1.53
C GLU A 56 -2.61 6.60 -2.21
N LYS A 57 -1.64 7.18 -1.49
CA LYS A 57 -0.66 8.12 -2.05
C LYS A 57 0.38 7.46 -2.96
N GLY A 58 0.37 6.13 -3.08
CA GLY A 58 1.31 5.43 -3.94
C GLY A 58 2.56 4.91 -3.23
N ASN A 59 2.64 4.98 -1.90
CA ASN A 59 3.84 4.52 -1.20
C ASN A 59 3.96 2.98 -1.27
N PRO A 60 5.04 2.43 -1.87
CA PRO A 60 5.19 1.00 -2.12
C PRO A 60 5.18 0.16 -0.83
N ASP A 61 5.83 0.62 0.23
CA ASP A 61 5.90 -0.11 1.51
C ASP A 61 4.54 -0.14 2.20
N ALA A 62 3.81 0.98 2.18
CA ALA A 62 2.45 1.03 2.72
C ALA A 62 1.48 0.17 1.91
N GLN A 63 1.59 0.18 0.57
CA GLN A 63 0.78 -0.68 -0.29
C GLN A 63 1.03 -2.16 -0.01
N TYR A 64 2.29 -2.58 0.16
CA TYR A 64 2.62 -3.95 0.53
C TYR A 64 2.03 -4.31 1.90
N ALA A 65 2.25 -3.48 2.93
CA ALA A 65 1.75 -3.74 4.28
C ALA A 65 0.20 -3.79 4.35
N VAL A 66 -0.49 -2.89 3.64
CA VAL A 66 -1.96 -2.93 3.51
C VAL A 66 -2.42 -4.19 2.79
N GLY A 67 -1.73 -4.58 1.72
CA GLY A 67 -1.99 -5.83 1.02
C GLY A 67 -1.83 -7.06 1.92
N PHE A 68 -0.77 -7.09 2.73
CA PHE A 68 -0.51 -8.13 3.73
C PHE A 68 -1.64 -8.19 4.78
N MET A 69 -2.04 -7.04 5.32
CA MET A 69 -3.12 -6.95 6.30
C MET A 69 -4.44 -7.49 5.76
N TYR A 70 -4.78 -7.16 4.50
CA TYR A 70 -5.96 -7.75 3.84
C TYR A 70 -5.82 -9.24 3.55
N TYR A 71 -4.61 -9.72 3.23
CA TYR A 71 -4.38 -11.13 2.89
C TYR A 71 -4.57 -12.05 4.10
N TYR A 72 -4.12 -11.61 5.27
CA TYR A 72 -4.17 -12.37 6.51
C TYR A 72 -5.30 -11.95 7.46
N GLY A 73 -6.14 -10.99 7.07
CA GLY A 73 -7.19 -10.44 7.94
C GLY A 73 -6.64 -9.80 9.22
N LYS A 74 -5.46 -9.17 9.16
CA LYS A 74 -4.79 -8.59 10.33
C LYS A 74 -5.24 -7.15 10.52
N GLY A 75 -5.99 -6.90 11.60
CA GLY A 75 -6.56 -5.59 11.91
C GLY A 75 -7.71 -5.15 11.00
N VAL A 76 -8.04 -5.95 9.98
CA VAL A 76 -9.14 -5.75 9.02
C VAL A 76 -9.75 -7.10 8.64
N VAL A 77 -10.95 -7.07 8.07
CA VAL A 77 -11.57 -8.28 7.49
C VAL A 77 -10.71 -8.76 6.31
N GLU A 78 -10.46 -10.07 6.26
CA GLU A 78 -9.72 -10.72 5.19
C GLU A 78 -10.40 -10.46 3.83
N ASP A 79 -9.61 -10.01 2.86
CA ASP A 79 -10.07 -9.78 1.50
C ASP A 79 -8.93 -10.05 0.52
N ARG A 80 -8.87 -11.29 0.02
CA ARG A 80 -7.84 -11.74 -0.93
C ARG A 80 -7.85 -10.96 -2.25
N LYS A 81 -9.00 -10.37 -2.64
CA LYS A 81 -9.07 -9.57 -3.87
C LYS A 81 -8.41 -8.22 -3.65
N LYS A 82 -8.73 -7.53 -2.54
CA LYS A 82 -8.05 -6.28 -2.16
C LYS A 82 -6.57 -6.50 -1.88
N ALA A 83 -6.21 -7.58 -1.21
CA ALA A 83 -4.81 -7.94 -0.95
C ALA A 83 -4.00 -7.99 -2.25
N ARG A 84 -4.47 -8.76 -3.24
CA ARG A 84 -3.83 -8.85 -4.57
C ARG A 84 -3.73 -7.51 -5.28
N PHE A 85 -4.76 -6.68 -5.18
CA PHE A 85 -4.74 -5.34 -5.77
C PHE A 85 -3.59 -4.50 -5.19
N TRP A 86 -3.50 -4.37 -3.86
CA TRP A 86 -2.45 -3.56 -3.22
C TRP A 86 -1.05 -4.14 -3.41
N ILE A 87 -0.89 -5.47 -3.32
CA ILE A 87 0.39 -6.15 -3.56
C ILE A 87 0.85 -5.92 -5.01
N ARG A 88 -0.07 -5.97 -5.98
CA ARG A 88 0.25 -5.69 -7.39
C ARG A 88 0.69 -4.24 -7.59
N CYS A 89 0.05 -3.28 -6.93
CA CYS A 89 0.47 -1.88 -6.98
C CYS A 89 1.89 -1.70 -6.43
N ALA A 90 2.18 -2.29 -5.26
CA ALA A 90 3.51 -2.25 -4.65
C ALA A 90 4.58 -2.92 -5.54
N ALA A 91 4.26 -4.08 -6.13
CA ALA A 91 5.16 -4.79 -7.04
C ALA A 91 5.47 -3.97 -8.30
N LYS A 92 4.46 -3.29 -8.88
CA LYS A 92 4.64 -2.38 -10.01
C LYS A 92 5.53 -1.18 -9.67
N ALA A 93 5.47 -0.72 -8.42
CA ALA A 93 6.32 0.36 -7.91
C ALA A 93 7.73 -0.13 -7.52
N GLY A 94 8.06 -1.42 -7.75
CA GLY A 94 9.39 -1.98 -7.52
C GLY A 94 9.65 -2.44 -6.08
N GLN A 95 8.61 -2.59 -5.25
CA GLN A 95 8.78 -3.10 -3.89
C GLN A 95 9.20 -4.60 -3.96
N PRO A 96 10.35 -4.99 -3.37
CA PRO A 96 10.90 -6.34 -3.51
C PRO A 96 10.04 -7.46 -2.90
N ASP A 97 9.57 -7.31 -1.67
CA ASP A 97 8.69 -8.25 -0.99
C ASP A 97 7.35 -8.43 -1.72
N ALA A 98 6.82 -7.36 -2.32
CA ALA A 98 5.59 -7.37 -3.07
C ALA A 98 5.74 -8.10 -4.40
N ILE A 99 6.90 -7.98 -5.07
CA ILE A 99 7.21 -8.76 -6.27
C ILE A 99 7.20 -10.25 -5.94
N VAL A 100 7.88 -10.65 -4.85
CA VAL A 100 7.90 -12.04 -4.39
C VAL A 100 6.50 -12.51 -4.00
N ALA A 101 5.77 -11.72 -3.22
CA ALA A 101 4.41 -12.04 -2.80
C ALA A 101 3.48 -12.19 -4.01
N LEU A 102 3.57 -11.30 -5.00
CA LEU A 102 2.77 -11.38 -6.22
C LEU A 102 3.05 -12.67 -6.99
N GLN A 103 4.33 -13.05 -7.13
CA GLN A 103 4.70 -14.31 -7.80
C GLN A 103 4.13 -15.54 -7.09
N ILE A 104 4.14 -15.55 -5.75
CA ILE A 104 3.54 -16.64 -4.96
C ILE A 104 2.02 -16.69 -5.20
N LEU A 105 1.34 -15.55 -5.14
CA LEU A 105 -0.10 -15.46 -5.38
C LEU A 105 -0.48 -15.95 -6.78
N GLU A 106 0.27 -15.57 -7.81
CA GLU A 106 0.02 -15.99 -9.19
C GLU A 106 0.36 -17.47 -9.44
N ARG A 107 1.29 -18.04 -8.68
CA ARG A 107 1.58 -19.48 -8.75
C ARG A 107 0.42 -20.27 -8.15
N LEU A 108 -0.05 -19.88 -6.97
CA LEU A 108 -1.19 -20.51 -6.31
C LEU A 108 -2.45 -20.44 -7.19
N ASP A 109 -2.75 -19.27 -7.75
CA ASP A 109 -3.91 -19.09 -8.65
C ASP A 109 -3.82 -19.98 -9.91
N ARG A 110 -2.60 -20.26 -10.40
CA ARG A 110 -2.37 -21.18 -11.54
C ARG A 110 -2.55 -22.64 -11.15
N GLU A 111 -2.08 -23.04 -9.98
CA GLU A 111 -2.20 -24.40 -9.47
C GLU A 111 -3.66 -24.74 -9.16
N ASP A 112 -4.39 -23.84 -8.49
CA ASP A 112 -5.83 -24.02 -8.24
C ASP A 112 -6.62 -24.19 -9.55
N ARG A 113 -6.29 -23.39 -10.57
CA ARG A 113 -6.92 -23.51 -11.90
C ARG A 113 -6.61 -24.87 -12.54
N ARG A 114 -5.37 -25.35 -12.43
CA ARG A 114 -4.97 -26.67 -12.94
C ARG A 114 -5.69 -27.80 -12.20
N LEU A 115 -5.82 -27.71 -10.88
CA LEU A 115 -6.55 -28.68 -10.07
C LEU A 115 -8.04 -28.71 -10.39
N PHE A 116 -8.64 -27.55 -10.64
CA PHE A 116 -10.03 -27.48 -11.11
C PHE A 116 -10.20 -28.15 -12.47
N GLN A 117 -9.28 -27.91 -13.40
CA GLN A 117 -9.30 -28.55 -14.73
C GLN A 117 -9.06 -30.06 -14.64
N SER A 118 -8.12 -30.53 -13.82
CA SER A 118 -7.83 -31.97 -13.67
C SER A 118 -8.98 -32.71 -13.00
N ARG A 119 -9.63 -32.12 -11.99
CA ARG A 119 -10.81 -32.69 -11.33
C ARG A 119 -12.01 -32.80 -12.28
N ASN A 120 -12.20 -31.82 -13.16
CA ASN A 120 -13.22 -31.90 -14.20
C ASN A 120 -12.90 -32.96 -15.26
N LEU A 121 -11.62 -33.17 -15.59
CA LEU A 121 -11.19 -34.22 -16.53
C LEU A 121 -11.26 -35.64 -15.94
N GLN A 122 -11.11 -35.80 -14.62
CA GLN A 122 -11.25 -37.09 -13.93
C GLN A 122 -12.71 -37.54 -13.73
N ASN A 123 -13.69 -36.66 -14.00
CA ASN A 123 -15.12 -36.95 -13.88
C ASN A 123 -15.80 -37.27 -15.24
N PHE A 124 -15.04 -37.54 -16.30
CA PHE A 124 -15.61 -38.09 -17.52
C PHE A 124 -15.87 -39.59 -17.32
N PRO A 125 -17.10 -40.11 -17.52
CA PRO A 125 -17.30 -41.53 -17.64
C PRO A 125 -16.45 -41.99 -18.83
N VAL A 126 -15.47 -42.85 -18.57
CA VAL A 126 -14.79 -43.60 -19.63
C VAL A 126 -15.87 -44.50 -20.21
N ASP A 127 -16.45 -44.09 -21.35
CA ASP A 127 -17.36 -44.92 -22.10
C ASP A 127 -16.55 -46.10 -22.65
N ASN A 128 -16.63 -47.21 -21.93
CA ASN A 128 -16.01 -48.48 -22.27
C ASN A 128 -16.75 -49.16 -23.44
N ASN A 129 -16.94 -48.44 -24.55
CA ASN A 129 -17.57 -48.94 -25.75
C ASN A 129 -16.62 -48.82 -26.95
N GLY A 130 -15.93 -49.92 -27.22
CA GLY A 130 -15.83 -50.45 -28.59
C GLY A 130 -14.50 -50.32 -29.30
N LEU A 131 -13.61 -51.30 -29.06
CA LEU A 131 -13.03 -52.13 -30.13
C LEU A 131 -12.99 -53.58 -29.65
#